data_AF-A0A9J6DUR1-F1
#
_entry.id   AF-A0A9J6DUR1-F1
#
_cell.length_a   1.000
_cell.length_b   1.000
_cell.length_c   1.000
_cell.angle_alpha   90.00
_cell.angle_beta   90.00
_cell.angle_gamma   90.00
#
_symmetry.space_group_name_H-M   'P 1'
#
loop_
_entity.id
_entity.type
_entity.pdbx_description
1 polymer ?
#
loop_
_entity_poly.entity_id
_entity_poly.type
_entity_poly.pdbx_seq_one_letter_code
_entity_poly.pdbx_strand_id
1 'polypeptide(L)'
;MNVARAIQVFSPDVTAALEHLRDQAGHTSSVSFAAAGQTIIFMQNIHRWFVLHDIQAIRPNYKQTTQHIHKKKKWPDTRQFDDAEDARLGWLEVTLPHVLDELEKSCQSQKEFF
;
A
#
# COMPACT_ATOMS: atom_id res chain seq x y z
N MET A 1 0.83 -12.48 12.54
CA MET A 1 1.59 -12.59 11.27
C MET A 1 2.40 -11.30 11.09
N ASN A 2 3.73 -11.36 10.95
CA ASN A 2 4.60 -10.17 10.96
C ASN A 2 4.93 -9.70 9.52
N VAL A 3 4.07 -8.83 8.98
CA VAL A 3 4.20 -8.28 7.62
C VAL A 3 5.45 -7.42 7.44
N ALA A 4 5.87 -6.69 8.48
CA ALA A 4 7.10 -5.89 8.42
C ALA A 4 8.34 -6.76 8.19
N ARG A 5 8.40 -7.93 8.85
CA ARG A 5 9.48 -8.88 8.66
C ARG A 5 9.51 -9.43 7.23
N ALA A 6 8.34 -9.73 6.65
CA ALA A 6 8.26 -10.20 5.27
C ALA A 6 8.78 -9.14 4.27
N ILE A 7 8.42 -7.87 4.45
CA ILE A 7 8.91 -6.77 3.61
C ILE A 7 10.43 -6.64 3.69
N GLN A 8 11.00 -6.75 4.90
CA GLN A 8 12.45 -6.68 5.08
C GLN A 8 13.17 -7.86 4.40
N VAL A 9 12.62 -9.07 4.51
CA VAL A 9 13.17 -10.27 3.87
C VAL A 9 13.15 -10.13 2.35
N PHE A 10 12.05 -9.64 1.77
CA PHE A 10 11.91 -9.43 0.32
C PHE A 10 12.43 -8.06 -0.16
N SER A 11 13.31 -7.42 0.61
CA SER A 11 13.89 -6.13 0.21
C SER A 11 14.90 -6.30 -0.92
N PRO A 12 15.11 -5.25 -1.73
CA PRO A 12 16.14 -5.25 -2.77
C PRO A 12 17.54 -5.50 -2.20
N ASP A 13 17.85 -4.95 -1.03
CA ASP A 13 19.17 -5.09 -0.39
C ASP A 13 19.51 -6.56 -0.07
N VAL A 14 18.54 -7.30 0.48
CA VAL A 14 18.71 -8.74 0.77
C VAL A 14 18.86 -9.54 -0.51
N THR A 15 18.10 -9.18 -1.55
CA THR A 15 18.15 -9.84 -2.86
C THR A 15 19.50 -9.62 -3.54
N ALA A 16 20.02 -8.39 -3.51
CA ALA A 16 21.32 -8.03 -4.05
C ALA A 16 22.48 -8.71 -3.30
N ALA A 17 22.37 -8.83 -1.97
CA ALA A 17 23.33 -9.61 -1.19
C ALA A 17 23.31 -11.10 -1.58
N LEU A 18 22.13 -11.67 -1.82
CA LEU A 18 21.99 -13.07 -2.25
C LEU A 18 22.55 -13.29 -3.68
N GLU A 19 22.36 -12.33 -4.58
CA GLU A 19 22.97 -12.31 -5.91
C GLU A 19 24.50 -12.29 -5.82
N HIS A 20 25.06 -11.39 -5.01
CA HIS A 20 26.50 -11.32 -4.80
C HIS A 20 27.05 -12.64 -4.22
N LEU A 21 26.37 -13.22 -3.23
CA LEU A 21 26.78 -14.51 -2.66
C LEU A 21 26.71 -15.65 -3.68
N ARG A 22 25.73 -15.66 -4.59
CA ARG A 22 25.67 -16.62 -5.69
C ARG A 22 26.84 -16.43 -6.65
N ASP A 23 27.14 -15.20 -7.05
CA ASP A 23 28.21 -14.90 -8.01
C ASP A 23 29.60 -15.22 -7.45
N GLN A 24 29.73 -15.22 -6.12
CA GLN A 24 30.95 -15.59 -5.40
C GLN A 24 31.00 -17.05 -4.95
N ALA A 25 30.00 -17.88 -5.30
CA ALA A 25 29.88 -19.25 -4.83
C ALA A 25 31.07 -20.10 -5.26
N GLY A 26 31.76 -20.70 -4.29
CA GLY A 26 32.98 -21.49 -4.53
C GLY A 26 34.27 -20.67 -4.64
N HIS A 27 34.19 -19.33 -4.57
CA HIS A 27 35.34 -18.45 -4.46
C HIS A 27 35.48 -17.88 -3.05
N THR A 28 34.56 -17.00 -2.66
CA THR A 28 34.56 -16.31 -1.36
C THR A 28 33.31 -16.62 -0.53
N SER A 29 32.33 -17.32 -1.11
CA SER A 29 31.11 -17.78 -0.43
C SER A 29 30.91 -19.29 -0.61
N SER A 30 30.00 -19.86 0.20
CA SER A 30 29.65 -21.28 0.12
C SER A 30 29.10 -21.68 -1.26
N VAL A 31 29.52 -22.84 -1.75
CA VAL A 31 29.02 -23.45 -2.99
C VAL A 31 27.50 -23.65 -2.97
N SER A 32 26.89 -23.78 -1.78
CA SER A 32 25.43 -23.88 -1.63
C SER A 32 24.67 -22.69 -2.20
N PHE A 33 25.29 -21.51 -2.31
CA PHE A 33 24.65 -20.32 -2.90
C PHE A 33 24.55 -20.38 -4.43
N ALA A 34 25.27 -21.28 -5.11
CA ALA A 34 25.18 -21.44 -6.56
C ALA A 34 23.75 -21.78 -7.03
N ALA A 35 22.98 -22.47 -6.19
CA ALA A 35 21.58 -22.85 -6.48
C ALA A 35 20.55 -21.74 -6.16
N ALA A 36 20.97 -20.58 -5.64
CA ALA A 36 20.06 -19.52 -5.18
C ALA A 36 19.34 -18.76 -6.32
N GLY A 37 19.65 -19.05 -7.58
CA GLY A 37 19.11 -18.32 -8.74
C GLY A 37 17.58 -18.23 -8.77
N GLN A 38 16.87 -19.33 -8.52
CA GLN A 38 15.40 -19.33 -8.49
C GLN A 38 14.83 -18.54 -7.31
N THR A 39 15.50 -18.60 -6.16
CA THR A 39 15.11 -17.81 -4.98
C THR A 39 15.25 -16.31 -5.25
N ILE A 40 16.34 -15.88 -5.89
CA ILE A 40 16.56 -14.49 -6.30
C ILE A 40 15.42 -14.01 -7.19
N ILE A 41 15.11 -14.76 -8.26
CA ILE A 41 14.03 -14.42 -9.19
C ILE A 41 12.68 -14.31 -8.46
N PHE A 42 12.41 -15.25 -7.56
CA PHE A 42 11.21 -15.20 -6.74
C PHE A 42 11.14 -13.93 -5.86
N MET A 43 12.22 -13.60 -5.15
CA MET A 43 12.27 -12.42 -4.29
C MET A 43 12.11 -11.11 -5.09
N GLN A 44 12.72 -11.01 -6.26
CA GLN A 44 12.52 -9.88 -7.18
C GLN A 44 11.05 -9.75 -7.61
N ASN A 45 10.39 -10.86 -7.95
CA ASN A 45 8.99 -10.86 -8.38
C ASN A 45 8.03 -10.50 -7.23
N ILE A 46 8.27 -11.00 -6.02
CA ILE A 46 7.49 -10.64 -4.84
C ILE A 46 7.64 -9.16 -4.50
N HIS A 47 8.87 -8.64 -4.57
CA HIS A 47 9.10 -7.21 -4.36
C HIS A 47 8.37 -6.35 -5.40
N ARG A 48 8.46 -6.71 -6.69
CA ARG A 48 7.71 -6.01 -7.76
C ARG A 48 6.21 -6.07 -7.55
N TRP A 49 5.67 -7.25 -7.21
CA TRP A 49 4.26 -7.42 -6.90
C TRP A 49 3.84 -6.50 -5.75
N PHE A 50 4.64 -6.47 -4.67
CA PHE A 50 4.37 -5.62 -3.52
C PHE A 50 4.37 -4.13 -3.89
N VAL A 51 5.35 -3.67 -4.66
CA VAL A 51 5.43 -2.27 -5.12
C VAL A 51 4.27 -1.90 -6.04
N LEU A 52 3.89 -2.78 -6.97
CA LEU A 52 2.79 -2.53 -7.90
C LEU A 52 1.43 -2.44 -7.19
N HIS A 53 1.21 -3.29 -6.19
CA HIS A 53 -0.02 -3.26 -5.39
C HIS A 53 0.00 -2.18 -4.30
N ASP A 54 1.14 -1.53 -4.05
CA ASP A 54 1.24 -0.38 -3.15
C ASP A 54 0.93 0.94 -3.88
N ILE A 55 -0.36 1.22 -4.04
CA ILE A 55 -0.94 2.38 -4.73
C ILE A 55 -0.49 3.74 -4.12
N GLN A 56 0.10 3.75 -2.90
CA GLN A 56 0.62 4.98 -2.26
C GLN A 56 2.04 5.35 -2.72
N ALA A 57 2.81 4.40 -3.26
CA ALA A 57 4.17 4.62 -3.74
C ALA A 57 4.23 5.38 -5.09
N ILE A 58 3.14 5.38 -5.85
CA ILE A 58 3.03 6.03 -7.18
C ILE A 58 2.78 7.56 -7.07
N ARG A 59 2.77 8.15 -5.86
CA ARG A 59 2.74 9.61 -5.72
C ARG A 59 4.17 10.19 -5.74
N PRO A 60 4.48 11.12 -6.67
CA PRO A 60 5.86 11.57 -6.96
C PRO A 60 6.54 12.42 -5.86
N ASN A 61 5.95 12.56 -4.67
CA ASN A 61 6.51 13.32 -3.55
C ASN A 61 6.49 12.56 -2.21
N TYR A 62 6.24 11.25 -2.25
CA TYR A 62 6.10 10.47 -1.04
C TYR A 62 7.40 9.73 -0.71
N LYS A 63 8.16 10.26 0.26
CA LYS A 63 9.37 9.62 0.80
C LYS A 63 9.02 8.24 1.38
N GLN A 64 9.52 7.19 0.73
CA GLN A 64 9.37 5.80 1.15
C GLN A 64 10.22 5.56 2.39
N THR A 65 9.63 5.74 3.57
CA THR A 65 10.26 5.40 4.83
C THR A 65 9.19 4.83 5.76
N THR A 66 9.06 3.51 5.73
CA THR A 66 8.63 2.73 6.92
C THR A 66 7.24 3.03 7.49
N GLN A 67 6.16 3.07 6.69
CA GLN A 67 4.82 3.39 7.24
C GLN A 67 3.66 2.45 6.91
N HIS A 68 3.90 1.23 6.43
CA HIS A 68 2.79 0.29 6.14
C HIS A 68 1.93 -0.06 7.37
N ILE A 69 2.48 0.02 8.58
CA ILE A 69 1.75 -0.30 9.82
C ILE A 69 1.03 0.94 10.41
N HIS A 70 1.58 2.15 10.18
CA HIS A 70 1.07 3.36 10.83
C HIS A 70 0.22 4.26 9.92
N LYS A 71 0.26 4.10 8.58
CA LYS A 71 -0.54 4.93 7.66
C LYS A 71 -1.96 4.46 7.42
N LYS A 72 -2.28 3.19 7.68
CA LYS A 72 -3.70 2.73 7.65
C LYS A 72 -4.58 3.49 8.64
N LYS A 73 -3.98 4.11 9.67
CA LYS A 73 -4.67 4.92 10.67
C LYS A 73 -4.76 6.42 10.33
N LYS A 74 -4.06 6.89 9.30
CA LYS A 74 -3.78 8.33 9.13
C LYS A 74 -4.67 9.04 8.09
N TRP A 75 -5.35 8.30 7.21
CA TRP A 75 -6.16 8.89 6.13
C TRP A 75 -7.42 8.04 5.82
N PRO A 76 -8.48 8.17 6.63
CA PRO A 76 -9.74 7.45 6.41
C PRO A 76 -10.33 7.70 5.02
N ASP A 77 -10.06 8.86 4.40
CA ASP A 77 -10.69 9.25 3.11
C ASP A 77 -10.08 8.59 1.86
N THR A 78 -8.96 7.87 2.00
CA THR A 78 -8.28 7.19 0.88
C THR A 78 -8.25 5.67 1.05
N ARG A 79 -8.85 5.15 2.13
CA ARG A 79 -8.92 3.72 2.40
C ARG A 79 -10.07 3.10 1.63
N GLN A 80 -9.83 1.95 1.00
CA GLN A 80 -10.87 1.14 0.36
C GLN A 80 -11.94 0.73 1.40
N PHE A 81 -13.17 0.48 0.93
CA PHE A 81 -14.24 -0.05 1.78
C PHE A 81 -14.03 -1.56 1.88
N ASP A 82 -13.40 -2.00 2.98
CA ASP A 82 -13.01 -3.39 3.17
C ASP A 82 -14.10 -4.21 3.88
N ASP A 83 -15.16 -3.55 4.36
CA ASP A 83 -16.24 -4.12 5.17
C ASP A 83 -17.59 -3.51 4.74
N ALA A 84 -18.64 -4.33 4.67
CA ALA A 84 -20.00 -3.90 4.35
C ALA A 84 -20.61 -3.05 5.47
N GLU A 85 -20.13 -3.22 6.72
CA GLU A 85 -20.58 -2.47 7.89
C GLU A 85 -19.69 -1.23 8.15
N ASP A 86 -18.89 -0.78 7.17
CA ASP A 86 -18.05 0.40 7.33
C ASP A 86 -18.89 1.65 7.54
N ALA A 87 -18.73 2.30 8.70
CA ALA A 87 -19.50 3.50 9.07
C ALA A 87 -19.42 4.65 8.04
N ARG A 88 -18.38 4.70 7.21
CA ARG A 88 -18.25 5.67 6.11
C ARG A 88 -19.28 5.43 4.99
N LEU A 89 -19.69 4.18 4.77
CA LEU A 89 -20.77 3.84 3.84
C LEU A 89 -22.10 4.38 4.34
N GLY A 90 -22.38 4.28 5.65
CA GLY A 90 -23.58 4.86 6.24
C GLY A 90 -23.67 6.38 6.06
N TRP A 91 -22.54 7.09 6.13
CA TRP A 91 -22.52 8.52 5.83
C TRP A 91 -22.87 8.81 4.36
N LEU A 92 -22.33 8.02 3.42
CA LEU A 92 -22.60 8.17 1.98
C LEU A 92 -24.05 7.83 1.62
N GLU A 93 -24.63 6.80 2.24
CA GLU A 93 -25.97 6.33 1.91
C GLU A 93 -27.08 7.12 2.59
N VAL A 94 -26.86 7.60 3.81
CA VAL A 94 -27.93 8.19 4.63
C VAL A 94 -27.71 9.67 4.87
N THR A 95 -26.50 10.05 5.31
CA THR A 95 -26.22 11.43 5.73
C THR A 95 -26.03 12.37 4.54
N LEU A 96 -25.28 11.95 3.53
CA LEU A 96 -24.99 12.78 2.35
C LEU A 96 -26.26 13.18 1.58
N PRO A 97 -27.22 12.28 1.28
CA PRO A 97 -28.47 12.67 0.63
C PRO A 97 -29.27 13.69 1.45
N HIS A 98 -29.35 13.52 2.77
CA HIS A 98 -30.04 14.50 3.64
C HIS A 98 -29.38 15.88 3.60
N VAL A 99 -28.05 15.92 3.63
CA VAL A 99 -27.30 17.19 3.54
C VAL A 99 -27.52 17.84 2.17
N LEU A 100 -27.57 17.07 1.08
CA LEU A 100 -27.85 17.60 -0.26
C LEU A 100 -29.28 18.15 -0.37
N ASP A 101 -30.27 17.45 0.19
CA ASP A 101 -31.66 17.92 0.24
C ASP A 101 -31.80 19.22 1.07
N GLU A 102 -31.09 19.32 2.19
CA GLU A 102 -31.05 20.54 3.01
C GLU A 102 -30.37 21.69 2.27
N LEU A 103 -29.26 21.41 1.58
CA LEU A 103 -28.57 22.39 0.74
C LEU A 103 -29.47 22.87 -0.40
N GLU A 104 -30.19 21.96 -1.06
CA GLU A 104 -31.11 22.32 -2.14
C GLU A 104 -32.25 23.21 -1.63
N LYS A 105 -32.87 22.85 -0.50
CA LYS A 105 -33.91 23.68 0.15
C LYS A 105 -33.38 25.03 0.60
N SER A 106 -32.14 25.10 1.10
CA SER A 106 -31.49 26.36 1.46
C SER A 106 -31.21 27.26 0.25
N CYS A 107 -30.85 26.66 -0.89
CA CYS A 107 -30.62 27.39 -2.14
C CYS A 107 -31.93 27.86 -2.79
N GLN A 108 -33.01 27.08 -2.66
CA GLN A 108 -34.34 27.46 -3.15
C GLN A 108 -34.96 28.58 -2.32
N SER A 109 -34.85 28.51 -0.99
CA SER A 109 -35.31 29.60 -0.09
C SER A 109 -34.54 30.90 -0.29
N GLN A 110 -33.27 30.88 -0.69
CA GLN A 110 -32.54 32.09 -1.08
C GLN A 110 -32.98 32.70 -2.43
N LYS A 111 -33.61 31.93 -3.32
CA LYS A 111 -34.13 32.42 -4.61
C LYS A 111 -35.49 33.11 -4.50
N GLU A 112 -36.24 32.87 -3.42
CA GLU A 112 -37.56 33.50 -3.20
C GLU A 112 -37.47 34.92 -2.60
N PHE A 113 -36.27 35.38 -2.24
CA PHE A 113 -36.02 36.73 -1.69
C PHE A 113 -35.39 37.73 -2.68
N PHE A 114 -35.32 37.39 -3.98
CA PHE A 114 -34.86 38.29 -5.05
C PHE A 114 -35.94 38.51 -6.12
#